data_AF-A0A4Q1AZ11-F1
#
_entry.id   AF-A0A4Q1AZ11-F1
#
_cell.length_a   1.000
_cell.length_b   1.000
_cell.length_c   1.000
_cell.angle_alpha   90.00
_cell.angle_beta   90.00
_cell.angle_gamma   90.00
#
_symmetry.space_group_name_H-M   'P 1'
#
loop_
_entity.id
_entity.type
_entity.pdbx_description
1 polymer ?
#
loop_
_entity_poly.entity_id
_entity_poly.type
_entity_poly.pdbx_seq_one_letter_code
_entity_poly.pdbx_strand_id
1 'polypeptide(L)'
;MDNFFKIVKESNFNLTTIFQEAPNESLLILFIFALILISLVFFVRHSIIKAKVIKDILSINELKTFDEYIEKIDFIIEQTPKRGVKAVETLSKNRDKVLSKAITLLNDLQIKEKINNYQYLSDNFLMLSTNIKNKYKNETLSNFLKDKSLELLNVNLYSQIEIYYKNTHFNEKEFNNINAIVSYANKQDNPWLILDGLIDTFKKLSFSYNLELFKFIEKLEKEKSKQIYEFCKDKIDNLFTSRKDEISVNILDYLYEKEEKEKVYDYIKTLELQSYLQQLYYLYFDKKQDLDLDLSFIANPIEIQNDYKNYIDNSLTSNWRDEKHIEYVSRAKGVLEVLGHEEFRSLIERVDRIKTDIENNKKIEEALKIAKRAESIAIEAKSFNQNSSKKNKTELVVQPKAD
;
A
#
# COMPACT_ATOMS: atom_id res chain seq x y z
N MET A 1 57.53 -41.87 36.03
CA MET A 1 57.82 -41.76 34.58
C MET A 1 58.90 -42.76 34.15
N ASP A 2 60.07 -42.82 34.82
CA ASP A 2 61.15 -43.75 34.43
C ASP A 2 60.76 -45.23 34.42
N ASN A 3 59.91 -45.67 35.37
CA ASN A 3 59.39 -47.04 35.39
C ASN A 3 58.43 -47.34 34.22
N PHE A 4 57.67 -46.35 33.73
CA PHE A 4 56.76 -46.53 32.61
C PHE A 4 57.52 -46.72 31.29
N PHE A 5 58.54 -45.88 31.04
CA PHE A 5 59.38 -46.02 29.84
C PHE A 5 60.16 -47.35 29.82
N LYS A 6 60.50 -47.88 31.00
CA LYS A 6 61.07 -49.22 31.13
C LYS A 6 60.06 -50.31 30.75
N ILE A 7 58.83 -50.25 31.28
CA ILE A 7 57.72 -51.15 30.93
C ILE A 7 57.41 -51.10 29.43
N VAL A 8 57.37 -49.91 28.82
CA VAL A 8 57.16 -49.73 27.37
C VAL A 8 58.23 -50.45 26.54
N LYS A 9 59.48 -50.40 27.00
CA LYS A 9 60.62 -51.02 26.33
C LYS A 9 60.63 -52.54 26.50
N GLU A 10 60.27 -53.03 27.69
CA GLU A 10 60.20 -54.47 28.01
C GLU A 10 59.01 -55.16 27.33
N SER A 11 57.89 -54.46 27.16
CA SER A 11 56.68 -54.92 26.47
C SER A 11 56.74 -54.77 24.94
N ASN A 12 57.90 -54.40 24.38
CA ASN A 12 58.13 -54.27 22.94
C ASN A 12 57.11 -53.34 22.24
N PHE A 13 56.70 -52.27 22.92
CA PHE A 13 55.70 -51.29 22.46
C PHE A 13 54.28 -51.84 22.24
N ASN A 14 53.96 -53.05 22.73
CA ASN A 14 52.61 -53.58 22.65
C ASN A 14 51.70 -52.91 23.70
N LEU A 15 50.77 -52.09 23.20
CA LEU A 15 49.84 -51.28 24.00
C LEU A 15 48.97 -52.10 24.96
N THR A 16 48.62 -53.33 24.60
CA THR A 16 47.75 -54.18 25.43
C THR A 16 48.49 -54.67 26.68
N THR A 17 49.75 -55.07 26.51
CA THR A 17 50.64 -55.48 27.61
C THR A 17 51.03 -54.31 28.51
N ILE A 18 51.29 -53.12 27.95
CA ILE A 18 51.60 -51.91 28.72
C ILE A 18 50.42 -51.50 29.60
N PHE A 19 49.20 -51.59 29.06
CA PHE A 19 47.98 -51.27 29.78
C PHE A 19 47.68 -52.26 30.93
N GLN A 20 48.04 -53.53 30.76
CA GLN A 20 47.86 -54.56 31.80
C GLN A 20 48.85 -54.38 32.96
N GLU A 21 50.09 -54.00 32.70
CA GLU A 21 51.14 -53.84 33.72
C GLU A 21 51.11 -52.48 34.43
N ALA A 22 50.64 -51.43 33.75
CA ALA A 22 50.58 -50.06 34.28
C ALA A 22 49.35 -49.30 33.76
N PRO A 23 48.12 -49.67 34.19
CA PRO A 23 46.87 -49.13 33.64
C PRO A 23 46.69 -47.63 33.90
N ASN A 24 47.06 -47.14 35.09
CA ASN A 24 46.89 -45.73 35.45
C ASN A 24 47.85 -44.82 34.67
N GLU A 25 49.10 -45.22 34.54
CA GLU A 25 50.13 -44.49 33.79
C GLU A 25 49.83 -44.47 32.28
N SER A 26 49.29 -45.57 31.75
CA SER A 26 48.84 -45.68 30.35
C SER A 26 47.67 -44.74 30.06
N LEU A 27 46.66 -44.69 30.93
CA LEU A 27 45.53 -43.76 30.81
C LEU A 27 45.98 -42.30 30.90
N LEU A 28 46.92 -42.00 31.79
CA LEU A 28 47.45 -40.65 31.99
C LEU A 28 48.22 -40.17 30.74
N ILE A 29 48.98 -41.06 30.09
CA ILE A 29 49.69 -40.75 28.84
C ILE A 29 48.74 -40.60 27.65
N LEU A 30 47.72 -41.47 27.53
CA LEU A 30 46.65 -41.31 26.54
C LEU A 30 45.92 -39.98 26.72
N PHE A 31 45.64 -39.58 27.96
CA PHE A 31 45.02 -38.30 28.28
C PHE A 31 45.91 -37.11 27.90
N ILE A 32 47.22 -37.18 28.16
CA ILE A 32 48.19 -36.15 27.72
C ILE A 32 48.20 -36.06 26.19
N PHE A 33 48.25 -37.20 25.48
CA PHE A 33 48.20 -37.21 24.01
C PHE A 33 46.89 -36.62 23.47
N ALA A 34 45.75 -36.95 24.08
CA ALA A 34 44.46 -36.37 23.73
C ALA A 34 44.44 -34.85 23.96
N LEU A 35 44.99 -34.36 25.07
CA LEU A 35 45.14 -32.92 25.34
C LEU A 35 46.02 -32.21 24.32
N ILE A 36 47.14 -32.82 23.94
CA ILE A 36 48.03 -32.29 22.89
C ILE A 36 47.29 -32.24 21.55
N LEU A 37 46.56 -33.29 21.19
CA LEU A 37 45.79 -33.35 19.94
C LEU A 37 44.70 -32.27 19.90
N ILE A 38 43.95 -32.10 20.99
CA ILE A 38 42.92 -31.06 21.13
C ILE A 38 43.54 -29.67 21.02
N SER A 39 44.67 -29.44 21.69
CA SER A 39 45.42 -28.19 21.62
C SER A 39 45.88 -27.91 20.18
N LEU A 40 46.43 -28.92 19.51
CA LEU A 40 46.89 -28.80 18.12
C LEU A 40 45.73 -28.44 17.17
N VAL A 41 44.59 -29.13 17.28
CA VAL A 41 43.38 -28.83 16.51
C VAL A 41 42.90 -27.40 16.79
N PHE A 42 42.94 -26.95 18.05
CA PHE A 42 42.58 -25.59 18.43
C PHE A 42 43.51 -24.55 17.78
N PHE A 43 44.84 -24.75 17.82
CA PHE A 43 45.81 -23.83 17.23
C PHE A 43 45.72 -23.78 15.70
N VAL A 44 45.54 -24.93 15.05
CA VAL A 44 45.34 -25.02 13.60
C VAL A 44 44.07 -24.29 13.19
N ARG A 45 42.94 -24.58 13.85
CA ARG A 45 41.66 -23.90 13.60
C ARG A 45 41.76 -22.39 13.82
N HIS A 46 42.40 -21.97 14.91
CA HIS A 46 42.61 -20.55 15.22
C HIS A 46 43.41 -19.85 14.10
N SER A 47 44.47 -20.49 13.61
CA SER A 47 45.33 -19.95 12.56
C SER A 47 44.61 -19.85 11.21
N ILE A 48 43.83 -20.88 10.84
CA ILE A 48 43.03 -20.89 9.60
C ILE A 48 42.00 -19.75 9.62
N ILE A 49 41.24 -19.61 10.71
CA ILE A 49 40.23 -18.55 10.83
C ILE A 49 40.88 -17.16 10.81
N LYS A 50 42.02 -16.99 11.50
CA LYS A 50 42.79 -15.73 11.48
C LYS A 50 43.24 -15.36 10.06
N ALA A 51 43.75 -16.33 9.31
CA ALA A 51 44.16 -16.12 7.92
C ALA A 51 42.97 -15.72 7.04
N LYS A 52 41.81 -16.37 7.24
CA LYS A 52 40.57 -16.01 6.53
C LYS A 52 40.14 -14.57 6.83
N VAL A 53 40.09 -14.15 8.11
CA VAL A 53 39.74 -12.76 8.49
C VAL A 53 40.67 -11.75 7.81
N ILE A 54 41.97 -11.99 7.83
CA ILE A 54 42.95 -11.11 7.18
C ILE A 54 42.70 -11.05 5.68
N LYS A 55 42.44 -12.19 5.03
CA LYS A 55 42.11 -12.25 3.60
C LYS A 55 40.83 -11.48 3.27
N ASP A 56 39.79 -11.62 4.10
CA ASP A 56 38.50 -10.95 3.88
C ASP A 56 38.63 -9.42 4.04
N ILE A 57 39.41 -8.95 5.01
CA ILE A 57 39.73 -7.51 5.16
C ILE A 57 40.46 -6.98 3.93
N LEU A 58 41.46 -7.72 3.42
CA LEU A 58 42.30 -7.27 2.31
C LEU A 58 41.59 -7.31 0.96
N SER A 59 40.62 -8.22 0.77
CA SER A 59 39.85 -8.40 -0.46
C SER A 59 38.52 -7.65 -0.48
N ILE A 60 38.28 -6.75 0.49
CA ILE A 60 36.97 -6.11 0.63
C ILE A 60 36.64 -5.16 -0.53
N ASN A 61 37.65 -4.55 -1.14
CA ASN A 61 37.50 -3.64 -2.27
C ASN A 61 37.05 -4.35 -3.57
N GLU A 62 37.34 -5.64 -3.69
CA GLU A 62 37.03 -6.47 -4.87
C GLU A 62 35.56 -6.90 -4.94
N LEU A 63 34.79 -6.69 -3.87
CA LEU A 63 33.39 -7.09 -3.78
C LEU A 63 32.50 -6.35 -4.76
N LYS A 64 31.46 -7.01 -5.28
CA LYS A 64 30.58 -6.41 -6.29
C LYS A 64 29.20 -6.08 -5.75
N THR A 65 28.70 -6.85 -4.79
CA THR A 65 27.36 -6.66 -4.24
C THR A 65 27.41 -6.31 -2.76
N PHE A 66 26.34 -5.68 -2.27
CA PHE A 66 26.22 -5.36 -0.86
C PHE A 66 26.07 -6.62 0.00
N ASP A 67 25.39 -7.66 -0.50
CA ASP A 67 25.23 -8.93 0.21
C ASP A 67 26.58 -9.64 0.45
N GLU A 68 27.46 -9.68 -0.56
CA GLU A 68 28.84 -10.18 -0.41
C GLU A 68 29.61 -9.39 0.65
N TYR A 69 29.37 -8.07 0.72
CA TYR A 69 30.00 -7.20 1.71
C TYR A 69 29.49 -7.49 3.12
N ILE A 70 28.19 -7.66 3.31
CA ILE A 70 27.62 -8.01 4.61
C ILE A 70 28.16 -9.35 5.11
N GLU A 71 28.19 -10.40 4.28
CA GLU A 71 28.71 -11.71 4.68
C GLU A 71 30.16 -11.62 5.20
N LYS A 72 31.02 -10.88 4.49
CA LYS A 72 32.40 -10.67 4.91
C LYS A 72 32.50 -9.79 6.15
N ILE A 73 31.71 -8.72 6.25
CA ILE A 73 31.72 -7.82 7.40
C ILE A 73 31.28 -8.53 8.68
N ASP A 74 30.22 -9.32 8.61
CA ASP A 74 29.74 -10.09 9.76
C ASP A 74 30.83 -11.03 10.27
N PHE A 75 31.48 -11.74 9.35
CA PHE A 75 32.61 -12.59 9.67
C PHE A 75 33.79 -11.81 10.29
N ILE A 76 34.14 -10.65 9.72
CA ILE A 76 35.20 -9.77 10.25
C ILE A 76 34.85 -9.30 11.65
N ILE A 77 33.62 -8.86 11.88
CA ILE A 77 33.17 -8.33 13.17
C ILE A 77 33.18 -9.41 14.24
N GLU A 78 32.66 -10.59 13.91
CA GLU A 78 32.55 -11.69 14.87
C GLU A 78 33.92 -12.28 15.22
N GLN A 79 34.82 -12.36 14.23
CA GLN A 79 36.09 -13.06 14.39
C GLN A 79 37.26 -12.15 14.73
N THR A 80 37.33 -10.90 14.25
CA THR A 80 38.49 -10.00 14.52
C THR A 80 38.80 -9.89 16.00
N PRO A 81 37.80 -9.69 16.91
CA PRO A 81 38.07 -9.66 18.34
C PRO A 81 38.61 -10.98 18.91
N LYS A 82 38.44 -12.11 18.22
CA LYS A 82 38.83 -13.45 18.69
C LYS A 82 40.22 -13.89 18.17
N ARG A 83 40.82 -13.18 17.20
CA ARG A 83 42.00 -13.66 16.44
C ARG A 83 43.31 -12.87 16.63
N GLY A 84 43.37 -12.04 17.67
CA GLY A 84 44.60 -11.43 18.16
C GLY A 84 44.99 -10.13 17.43
N VAL A 85 46.10 -9.53 17.89
CA VAL A 85 46.53 -8.18 17.51
C VAL A 85 46.71 -8.00 16.00
N LYS A 86 47.29 -9.00 15.30
CA LYS A 86 47.53 -8.92 13.85
C LYS A 86 46.26 -8.70 13.02
N ALA A 87 45.12 -9.28 13.42
CA ALA A 87 43.84 -9.07 12.74
C ALA A 87 43.35 -7.62 12.94
N VAL A 88 43.46 -7.11 14.17
CA VAL A 88 43.12 -5.73 14.55
C VAL A 88 44.00 -4.71 13.82
N GLU A 89 45.31 -4.95 13.73
CA GLU A 89 46.24 -4.09 12.98
C GLU A 89 45.93 -4.09 11.48
N THR A 90 45.57 -5.24 10.91
CA THR A 90 45.21 -5.35 9.49
C THR A 90 43.93 -4.55 9.21
N LEU A 91 42.92 -4.68 10.08
CA LEU A 91 41.70 -3.89 10.01
C LEU A 91 42.02 -2.40 10.15
N SER A 92 42.83 -2.01 11.14
CA SER A 92 43.22 -0.61 11.36
C SER A 92 43.87 0.02 10.13
N LYS A 93 44.77 -0.71 9.45
CA LYS A 93 45.44 -0.25 8.22
C LYS A 93 44.50 -0.14 7.01
N ASN A 94 43.38 -0.86 7.01
CA ASN A 94 42.44 -0.90 5.88
C ASN A 94 41.06 -0.30 6.22
N ARG A 95 40.90 0.33 7.38
CA ARG A 95 39.62 0.83 7.91
C ARG A 95 38.88 1.75 6.94
N ASP A 96 39.62 2.64 6.26
CA ASP A 96 39.03 3.58 5.31
C ASP A 96 38.51 2.88 4.05
N LYS A 97 39.22 1.84 3.58
CA LYS A 97 38.80 1.01 2.45
C LYS A 97 37.55 0.20 2.77
N VAL A 98 37.50 -0.34 3.99
CA VAL A 98 36.34 -1.08 4.49
C VAL A 98 35.10 -0.20 4.48
N LEU A 99 35.20 1.04 5.01
CA LEU A 99 34.09 1.99 5.03
C LEU A 99 33.72 2.50 3.64
N SER A 100 34.70 2.94 2.84
CA SER A 100 34.43 3.54 1.53
C SER A 100 33.76 2.56 0.58
N LYS A 101 34.11 1.27 0.68
CA LYS A 101 33.44 0.23 -0.09
C LYS A 101 31.98 0.06 0.32
N ALA A 102 31.69 0.06 1.61
CA ALA A 102 30.32 0.00 2.13
C ALA A 102 29.46 1.12 1.51
N ILE A 103 29.95 2.37 1.59
CA ILE A 103 29.25 3.54 1.07
C ILE A 103 29.05 3.43 -0.43
N THR A 104 30.07 2.99 -1.17
CA THR A 104 29.98 2.83 -2.63
C THR A 104 28.89 1.83 -3.02
N LEU A 105 28.84 0.67 -2.36
CA LEU A 105 27.87 -0.38 -2.65
C LEU A 105 26.44 0.00 -2.22
N LEU A 106 26.28 0.90 -1.26
CA LEU A 106 24.97 1.41 -0.85
C LEU A 106 24.36 2.37 -1.87
N ASN A 107 25.16 3.06 -2.69
CA ASN A 107 24.66 4.11 -3.58
C ASN A 107 23.59 3.64 -4.57
N ASP A 108 23.72 2.40 -5.06
CA ASP A 108 22.85 1.82 -6.08
C ASP A 108 21.53 1.27 -5.52
N LEU A 109 21.38 1.22 -4.19
CA LEU A 109 20.19 0.69 -3.53
C LEU A 109 19.04 1.70 -3.45
N GLN A 110 17.82 1.18 -3.33
CA GLN A 110 16.63 2.00 -3.08
C GLN A 110 16.70 2.63 -1.68
N ILE A 111 16.04 3.78 -1.46
CA ILE A 111 16.16 4.50 -0.17
C ILE A 111 15.67 3.67 1.03
N LYS A 112 14.64 2.85 0.86
CA LYS A 112 14.16 1.91 1.89
C LYS A 112 15.24 0.90 2.30
N GLU A 113 15.98 0.37 1.32
CA GLU A 113 17.07 -0.58 1.58
C GLU A 113 18.28 0.13 2.19
N LYS A 114 18.62 1.33 1.69
CA LYS A 114 19.66 2.20 2.26
C LYS A 114 19.41 2.42 3.75
N ILE A 115 18.20 2.83 4.14
CA ILE A 115 17.84 3.07 5.56
C ILE A 115 18.16 1.85 6.44
N ASN A 116 17.77 0.65 6.01
CA ASN A 116 18.02 -0.57 6.77
C ASN A 116 19.51 -0.91 6.84
N ASN A 117 20.21 -0.81 5.71
CA ASN A 117 21.61 -1.20 5.60
C ASN A 117 22.56 -0.21 6.29
N TYR A 118 22.24 1.10 6.29
CA TYR A 118 22.98 2.10 7.07
C TYR A 118 22.85 1.85 8.58
N GLN A 119 21.63 1.55 9.08
CA GLN A 119 21.41 1.16 10.49
C GLN A 119 22.22 -0.09 10.83
N TYR A 120 22.12 -1.12 9.99
CA TYR A 120 22.87 -2.36 10.18
C TYR A 120 24.38 -2.14 10.30
N LEU A 121 24.98 -1.38 9.37
CA LEU A 121 26.40 -1.08 9.40
C LEU A 121 26.82 -0.24 10.61
N SER A 122 25.98 0.73 11.01
CA SER A 122 26.23 1.55 12.19
C SER A 122 26.34 0.68 13.45
N ASP A 123 25.35 -0.17 13.68
CA ASP A 123 25.32 -1.09 14.84
C ASP A 123 26.54 -2.01 14.85
N ASN A 124 26.86 -2.56 13.67
CA ASN A 124 27.99 -3.44 13.48
C ASN A 124 29.34 -2.76 13.75
N PHE A 125 29.52 -1.52 13.29
CA PHE A 125 30.75 -0.76 13.54
C PHE A 125 30.86 -0.33 15.00
N LEU A 126 29.74 0.00 15.64
CA LEU A 126 29.69 0.31 17.07
C LEU A 126 30.04 -0.92 17.94
N MET A 127 29.51 -2.09 17.58
CA MET A 127 29.83 -3.35 18.23
C MET A 127 31.31 -3.69 18.08
N LEU A 128 31.86 -3.54 16.87
CA LEU A 128 33.28 -3.78 16.61
C LEU A 128 34.17 -2.81 17.38
N SER A 129 33.81 -1.52 17.43
CA SER A 129 34.47 -0.50 18.24
C SER A 129 34.58 -0.91 19.70
N THR A 130 33.45 -1.33 20.29
CA THR A 130 33.35 -1.73 21.71
C THR A 130 34.22 -2.94 22.01
N ASN A 131 34.17 -3.96 21.16
CA ASN A 131 34.97 -5.18 21.31
C ASN A 131 36.48 -4.90 21.19
N ILE A 132 36.87 -4.05 20.25
CA ILE A 132 38.27 -3.66 20.06
C ILE A 132 38.78 -2.86 21.26
N LYS A 133 38.00 -1.90 21.75
CA LYS A 133 38.33 -1.10 22.93
C LYS A 133 38.55 -1.99 24.15
N ASN A 134 37.60 -2.87 24.46
CA ASN A 134 37.62 -3.68 25.67
C ASN A 134 38.75 -4.71 25.67
N LYS A 135 39.04 -5.33 24.52
CA LYS A 135 39.98 -6.46 24.45
C LYS A 135 41.41 -6.08 24.08
N TYR A 136 41.57 -5.07 23.23
CA TYR A 136 42.88 -4.70 22.68
C TYR A 136 43.36 -3.31 23.09
N LYS A 137 42.50 -2.51 23.75
CA LYS A 137 42.80 -1.12 24.15
C LYS A 137 43.32 -0.27 22.99
N ASN A 138 42.88 -0.56 21.76
CA ASN A 138 43.28 0.18 20.56
C ASN A 138 42.32 1.36 20.36
N GLU A 139 42.65 2.49 20.98
CA GLU A 139 41.81 3.70 20.97
C GLU A 139 41.65 4.30 19.58
N THR A 140 42.71 4.26 18.75
CA THR A 140 42.66 4.82 17.39
C THR A 140 41.59 4.13 16.54
N LEU A 141 41.59 2.79 16.52
CA LEU A 141 40.61 2.05 15.73
C LEU A 141 39.22 2.06 16.38
N SER A 142 39.13 1.98 17.72
CA SER A 142 37.82 2.02 18.38
C SER A 142 37.14 3.38 18.20
N ASN A 143 37.87 4.49 18.34
CA ASN A 143 37.30 5.83 18.17
C ASN A 143 36.92 6.05 16.71
N PHE A 144 37.78 5.66 15.76
CA PHE A 144 37.43 5.71 14.33
C PHE A 144 36.11 4.98 14.03
N LEU A 145 35.95 3.73 14.49
CA LEU A 145 34.75 2.94 14.22
C LEU A 145 33.50 3.54 14.88
N LYS A 146 33.64 4.08 16.09
CA LYS A 146 32.54 4.75 16.81
C LYS A 146 32.12 6.05 16.12
N ASP A 147 33.09 6.86 15.71
CA ASP A 147 32.81 8.11 15.02
C ASP A 147 32.15 7.83 13.67
N LYS A 148 32.65 6.82 12.94
CA LYS A 148 32.06 6.40 11.67
C LYS A 148 30.70 5.74 11.79
N SER A 149 30.40 5.00 12.86
CA SER A 149 29.05 4.49 13.08
C SER A 149 28.03 5.63 13.22
N LEU A 150 28.42 6.72 13.89
CA LEU A 150 27.57 7.91 14.02
C LEU A 150 27.47 8.70 12.71
N GLU A 151 28.59 8.89 12.00
CA GLU A 151 28.64 9.58 10.71
C GLU A 151 27.75 8.90 9.66
N LEU A 152 27.74 7.56 9.63
CA LEU A 152 26.91 6.76 8.73
C LEU A 152 25.42 7.13 8.83
N LEU A 153 24.91 7.39 10.04
CA LEU A 153 23.50 7.72 10.25
C LEU A 153 23.24 9.23 10.14
N ASN A 154 24.01 10.02 10.86
CA ASN A 154 23.74 11.44 11.06
C ASN A 154 24.17 12.32 9.88
N VAL A 155 25.11 11.83 9.07
CA VAL A 155 25.64 12.58 7.92
C VAL A 155 25.29 11.84 6.63
N ASN A 156 25.74 10.59 6.47
CA ASN A 156 25.60 9.89 5.19
C ASN A 156 24.14 9.53 4.88
N LEU A 157 23.45 8.82 5.79
CA LEU A 157 22.05 8.44 5.56
C LEU A 157 21.14 9.67 5.48
N TYR A 158 21.33 10.66 6.36
CA TYR A 158 20.59 11.91 6.29
C TYR A 158 20.71 12.59 4.91
N SER A 159 21.94 12.71 4.40
CA SER A 159 22.19 13.26 3.06
C SER A 159 21.54 12.42 1.95
N GLN A 160 21.56 11.08 2.06
CA GLN A 160 20.90 10.22 1.09
C GLN A 160 19.37 10.38 1.09
N ILE A 161 18.75 10.50 2.27
CA ILE A 161 17.31 10.77 2.40
C ILE A 161 16.98 12.14 1.79
N GLU A 162 17.80 13.16 2.06
CA GLU A 162 17.64 14.50 1.51
C GLU A 162 17.76 14.54 -0.03
N ILE A 163 18.78 13.88 -0.57
CA ILE A 163 18.95 13.72 -2.02
C ILE A 163 17.75 12.99 -2.61
N TYR A 164 17.28 11.94 -1.96
CA TYR A 164 16.13 11.17 -2.43
C TYR A 164 14.90 12.06 -2.55
N TYR A 165 14.42 12.69 -1.47
CA TYR A 165 13.16 13.42 -1.55
C TYR A 165 13.25 14.65 -2.46
N LYS A 166 14.41 15.30 -2.57
CA LYS A 166 14.59 16.47 -3.46
C LYS A 166 14.55 16.12 -4.95
N ASN A 167 14.90 14.89 -5.32
CA ASN A 167 15.02 14.45 -6.71
C ASN A 167 13.95 13.42 -7.11
N THR A 168 13.04 13.07 -6.21
CA THR A 168 12.01 12.06 -6.47
C THR A 168 10.83 12.66 -7.21
N HIS A 169 10.44 12.01 -8.31
CA HIS A 169 9.12 12.21 -8.90
C HIS A 169 8.10 11.36 -8.16
N PHE A 170 7.38 11.97 -7.21
CA PHE A 170 6.41 11.27 -6.37
C PHE A 170 5.26 10.71 -7.20
N ASN A 171 5.23 9.38 -7.28
CA ASN A 171 4.21 8.57 -7.90
C ASN A 171 3.86 7.41 -6.96
N GLU A 172 2.85 6.63 -7.34
CA GLU A 172 2.33 5.53 -6.52
C GLU A 172 3.38 4.51 -6.02
N LYS A 173 4.50 4.32 -6.72
CA LYS A 173 5.54 3.35 -6.33
C LYS A 173 6.37 3.85 -5.15
N GLU A 174 6.39 5.16 -4.90
CA GLU A 174 7.23 5.79 -3.89
C GLU A 174 6.66 5.72 -2.47
N PHE A 175 5.41 5.26 -2.30
CA PHE A 175 4.76 5.19 -0.99
C PHE A 175 5.56 4.35 0.03
N ASN A 176 6.15 3.24 -0.41
CA ASN A 176 6.97 2.37 0.43
C ASN A 176 8.27 3.05 0.89
N ASN A 177 8.86 3.86 0.03
CA ASN A 177 10.07 4.60 0.31
C ASN A 177 9.80 5.72 1.32
N ILE A 178 8.71 6.47 1.13
CA ILE A 178 8.27 7.51 2.09
C ILE A 178 7.91 6.89 3.45
N ASN A 179 7.20 5.77 3.47
CA ASN A 179 6.89 5.06 4.72
C ASN A 179 8.15 4.64 5.48
N ALA A 180 9.19 4.19 4.77
CA ALA A 180 10.47 3.85 5.37
C ALA A 180 11.16 5.07 5.98
N ILE A 181 11.17 6.21 5.27
CA ILE A 181 11.72 7.48 5.76
C ILE A 181 10.98 7.96 7.01
N VAL A 182 9.65 7.98 6.99
CA VAL A 182 8.82 8.40 8.14
C VAL A 182 9.03 7.48 9.33
N SER A 183 9.09 6.17 9.09
CA SER A 183 9.33 5.17 10.15
C SER A 183 10.71 5.34 10.77
N TYR A 184 11.74 5.63 9.95
CA TYR A 184 13.09 5.89 10.43
C TYR A 184 13.18 7.20 11.22
N ALA A 185 12.61 8.29 10.69
CA ALA A 185 12.61 9.60 11.34
C ALA A 185 11.96 9.55 12.72
N ASN A 186 10.81 8.88 12.84
CA ASN A 186 10.08 8.75 14.10
C ASN A 186 10.79 7.89 15.16
N LYS A 187 11.88 7.20 14.83
CA LYS A 187 12.74 6.50 15.80
C LYS A 187 13.90 7.35 16.31
N GLN A 188 14.16 8.50 15.69
CA GLN A 188 15.23 9.41 16.08
C GLN A 188 14.78 10.32 17.22
N ASP A 189 15.74 10.88 17.96
CA ASP A 189 15.47 11.84 19.03
C ASP A 189 14.76 13.11 18.52
N ASN A 190 15.08 13.52 17.29
CA ASN A 190 14.42 14.64 16.61
C ASN A 190 13.92 14.23 15.21
N PRO A 191 12.68 13.74 15.10
CA PRO A 191 12.09 13.35 13.82
C PRO A 191 12.00 14.49 12.81
N TRP A 192 11.79 15.72 13.29
CA TRP A 192 11.54 16.89 12.46
C TRP A 192 12.74 17.33 11.63
N LEU A 193 13.96 16.96 12.05
CA LEU A 193 15.17 17.16 11.23
C LEU A 193 15.01 16.57 9.82
N ILE A 194 14.34 15.41 9.70
CA ILE A 194 14.09 14.74 8.43
C ILE A 194 12.72 15.13 7.86
N LEU A 195 11.69 15.14 8.71
CA LEU A 195 10.32 15.36 8.25
C LEU A 195 10.09 16.77 7.71
N ASP A 196 10.72 17.80 8.27
CA ASP A 196 10.56 19.18 7.79
C ASP A 196 11.09 19.34 6.36
N GLY A 197 12.26 18.77 6.06
CA GLY A 197 12.82 18.80 4.71
C GLY A 197 11.94 18.11 3.67
N LEU A 198 11.31 17.00 4.06
CA LEU A 198 10.35 16.29 3.22
C LEU A 198 9.06 17.10 3.02
N ILE A 199 8.49 17.66 4.09
CA ILE A 199 7.30 18.53 4.03
C ILE A 199 7.57 19.77 3.18
N ASP A 200 8.72 20.41 3.34
CA ASP A 200 9.11 21.58 2.55
C ASP A 200 9.31 21.26 1.08
N THR A 201 9.64 20.01 0.76
CA THR A 201 9.67 19.53 -0.62
C THR A 201 8.25 19.36 -1.16
N PHE A 202 7.35 18.72 -0.40
CA PHE A 202 5.95 18.61 -0.81
C PHE A 202 5.29 19.98 -0.98
N LYS A 203 5.54 20.97 -0.11
CA LYS A 203 5.00 22.34 -0.21
C LYS A 203 5.31 23.02 -1.56
N LYS A 204 6.37 22.62 -2.25
CA LYS A 204 6.77 23.17 -3.56
C LYS A 204 6.06 22.51 -4.74
N LEU A 205 5.40 21.37 -4.51
CA LEU A 205 4.71 20.63 -5.55
C LEU A 205 3.29 21.18 -5.74
N SER A 206 2.79 21.09 -6.98
CA SER A 206 1.40 21.43 -7.27
C SER A 206 0.50 20.23 -6.96
N PHE A 207 -0.32 20.35 -5.92
CA PHE A 207 -1.33 19.34 -5.56
C PHE A 207 -2.55 19.38 -6.49
N SER A 208 -2.81 20.53 -7.11
CA SER A 208 -3.93 20.73 -8.03
C SER A 208 -3.68 20.24 -9.45
N TYR A 209 -2.42 20.18 -9.89
CA TYR A 209 -2.08 19.86 -11.29
C TYR A 209 -1.26 18.57 -11.47
N ASN A 210 -0.71 17.99 -10.40
CA ASN A 210 0.10 16.78 -10.49
C ASN A 210 -0.73 15.51 -10.16
N LEU A 211 -1.20 14.82 -11.20
CA LEU A 211 -1.97 13.58 -11.07
C LEU A 211 -1.18 12.45 -10.39
N GLU A 212 0.11 12.30 -10.68
CA GLU A 212 0.92 11.23 -10.08
C GLU A 212 1.13 11.46 -8.58
N LEU A 213 1.31 12.72 -8.16
CA LEU A 213 1.31 13.09 -6.75
C LEU A 213 -0.04 12.82 -6.10
N PHE A 214 -1.14 13.15 -6.78
CA PHE A 214 -2.49 12.89 -6.27
C PHE A 214 -2.70 11.39 -5.98
N LYS A 215 -2.39 10.52 -6.95
CA LYS A 215 -2.45 9.05 -6.80
C LYS A 215 -1.52 8.54 -5.69
N PHE A 216 -0.32 9.10 -5.59
CA PHE A 216 0.59 8.79 -4.50
C PHE A 216 -0.03 9.09 -3.13
N ILE A 217 -0.67 10.26 -2.95
CA ILE A 217 -1.29 10.66 -1.69
C ILE A 217 -2.49 9.76 -1.35
N GLU A 218 -3.24 9.31 -2.36
CA GLU A 218 -4.31 8.33 -2.13
C GLU A 218 -3.80 7.01 -1.56
N LYS A 219 -2.58 6.59 -1.92
CA LYS A 219 -1.95 5.38 -1.39
C LYS A 219 -1.31 5.54 -0.02
N LEU A 220 -1.22 6.75 0.51
CA LEU A 220 -0.68 6.95 1.86
C LEU A 220 -1.65 6.39 2.90
N GLU A 221 -1.09 5.71 3.90
CA GLU A 221 -1.83 5.13 5.02
C GLU A 221 -1.51 5.94 6.28
N LYS A 222 -2.55 6.33 7.03
CA LYS A 222 -2.39 7.18 8.22
C LYS A 222 -1.42 6.59 9.24
N GLU A 223 -1.48 5.29 9.47
CA GLU A 223 -0.68 4.58 10.46
C GLU A 223 0.81 4.51 10.08
N LYS A 224 1.10 4.42 8.78
CA LYS A 224 2.47 4.26 8.25
C LYS A 224 3.12 5.61 7.94
N SER A 225 2.41 6.50 7.26
CA SER A 225 2.95 7.77 6.78
C SER A 225 2.72 8.94 7.74
N LYS A 226 1.86 8.76 8.76
CA LYS A 226 1.68 9.66 9.92
C LYS A 226 1.63 11.15 9.55
N GLN A 227 2.64 11.93 9.94
CA GLN A 227 2.69 13.37 9.74
C GLN A 227 2.64 13.76 8.25
N ILE A 228 3.21 12.93 7.36
CA ILE A 228 3.16 13.16 5.91
C ILE A 228 1.77 12.88 5.36
N TYR A 229 1.08 11.85 5.88
CA TYR A 229 -0.32 11.60 5.54
C TYR A 229 -1.20 12.80 5.91
N GLU A 230 -1.09 13.26 7.15
CA GLU A 230 -1.89 14.39 7.67
C GLU A 230 -1.65 15.64 6.83
N PHE A 231 -0.39 16.02 6.62
CA PHE A 231 -0.06 17.18 5.79
C PHE A 231 -0.61 17.07 4.36
N CYS A 232 -0.41 15.93 3.69
CA CYS A 232 -0.83 15.76 2.30
C CYS A 232 -2.36 15.66 2.16
N LYS A 233 -3.05 14.98 3.07
CA LYS A 233 -4.51 14.87 3.05
C LYS A 233 -5.18 16.20 3.36
N ASP A 234 -4.71 16.92 4.37
CA ASP A 234 -5.20 18.27 4.65
C ASP A 234 -5.05 19.17 3.42
N LYS A 235 -3.94 19.05 2.67
CA LYS A 235 -3.75 19.81 1.42
C LYS A 235 -4.76 19.43 0.35
N ILE A 236 -5.01 18.14 0.12
CA ILE A 236 -6.02 17.70 -0.85
C ILE A 236 -7.42 18.13 -0.42
N ASP A 237 -7.80 17.89 0.83
CA ASP A 237 -9.14 18.20 1.33
C ASP A 237 -9.43 19.70 1.26
N ASN A 238 -8.41 20.54 1.53
CA ASN A 238 -8.52 21.99 1.33
C ASN A 238 -8.76 22.37 -0.14
N LEU A 239 -8.14 21.70 -1.12
CA LEU A 239 -8.38 22.00 -2.54
C LEU A 239 -9.83 21.77 -2.94
N PHE A 240 -10.46 20.70 -2.45
CA PHE A 240 -11.86 20.39 -2.77
C PHE A 240 -12.85 21.26 -1.99
N THR A 241 -12.46 21.81 -0.83
CA THR A 241 -13.37 22.57 0.04
C THR A 241 -13.20 24.09 -0.05
N SER A 242 -12.09 24.59 -0.61
CA SER A 242 -11.80 26.03 -0.67
C SER A 242 -12.75 26.80 -1.60
N ARG A 243 -13.36 26.10 -2.57
CA ARG A 243 -14.19 26.64 -3.66
C ARG A 243 -13.45 27.57 -4.63
N LYS A 244 -12.21 27.92 -4.33
CA LYS A 244 -11.42 28.95 -5.03
C LYS A 244 -10.15 28.43 -5.65
N ASP A 245 -9.86 27.14 -5.47
CA ASP A 245 -8.72 26.49 -6.09
C ASP A 245 -9.14 25.77 -7.36
N GLU A 246 -8.32 25.87 -8.40
CA GLU A 246 -8.44 25.08 -9.62
C GLU A 246 -7.87 23.69 -9.38
N ILE A 247 -8.62 22.65 -9.74
CA ILE A 247 -8.16 21.25 -9.73
C ILE A 247 -8.12 20.76 -11.17
N SER A 248 -6.94 20.39 -11.67
CA SER A 248 -6.75 20.03 -13.06
C SER A 248 -7.75 18.99 -13.58
N VAL A 249 -8.12 19.15 -14.84
CA VAL A 249 -9.02 18.25 -15.59
C VAL A 249 -8.55 16.79 -15.47
N ASN A 250 -7.24 16.54 -15.56
CA ASN A 250 -6.67 15.19 -15.41
C ASN A 250 -6.98 14.54 -14.05
N ILE A 251 -7.02 15.31 -12.96
CA ILE A 251 -7.38 14.79 -11.63
C ILE A 251 -8.90 14.57 -11.54
N LEU A 252 -9.69 15.50 -12.06
CA LEU A 252 -11.15 15.37 -12.09
C LEU A 252 -11.60 14.17 -12.94
N ASP A 253 -11.00 13.97 -14.11
CA ASP A 253 -11.24 12.81 -14.98
C ASP A 253 -10.86 11.50 -14.27
N TYR A 254 -9.70 11.47 -13.61
CA TYR A 254 -9.27 10.31 -12.85
C TYR A 254 -10.27 9.95 -11.72
N LEU A 255 -10.75 10.93 -10.95
CA LEU A 255 -11.76 10.70 -9.91
C LEU A 255 -13.10 10.25 -10.51
N TYR A 256 -13.49 10.85 -11.62
CA TYR A 256 -14.71 10.52 -12.34
C TYR A 256 -14.71 9.07 -12.86
N GLU A 257 -13.56 8.57 -13.32
CA GLU A 257 -13.40 7.19 -13.80
C GLU A 257 -13.32 6.15 -12.66
N LYS A 258 -12.88 6.53 -11.46
CA LYS A 258 -12.59 5.63 -10.33
C LYS A 258 -13.77 5.45 -9.35
N GLU A 259 -15.02 5.65 -9.79
CA GLU A 259 -16.22 5.59 -8.95
C GLU A 259 -16.28 6.66 -7.83
N GLU A 260 -15.41 7.69 -7.86
CA GLU A 260 -15.45 8.83 -6.92
C GLU A 260 -16.14 10.07 -7.52
N LYS A 261 -17.15 9.83 -8.36
CA LYS A 261 -17.85 10.86 -9.13
C LYS A 261 -18.47 11.96 -8.27
N GLU A 262 -19.01 11.59 -7.11
CA GLU A 262 -19.60 12.54 -6.15
C GLU A 262 -18.65 13.67 -5.76
N LYS A 263 -17.35 13.39 -5.59
CA LYS A 263 -16.36 14.45 -5.29
C LYS A 263 -16.22 15.44 -6.44
N VAL A 264 -16.34 14.97 -7.67
CA VAL A 264 -16.29 15.83 -8.87
C VAL A 264 -17.54 16.68 -8.95
N TYR A 265 -18.71 16.08 -8.69
CA TYR A 265 -19.99 16.80 -8.66
C TYR A 265 -20.00 17.90 -7.59
N ASP A 266 -19.59 17.56 -6.36
CA ASP A 266 -19.55 18.51 -5.25
C ASP A 266 -18.54 19.64 -5.50
N TYR A 267 -17.40 19.33 -6.11
CA TYR A 267 -16.43 20.34 -6.52
C TYR A 267 -17.03 21.32 -7.54
N ILE A 268 -17.61 20.81 -8.62
CA ILE A 268 -18.23 21.64 -9.67
C ILE A 268 -19.37 22.47 -9.10
N LYS A 269 -20.23 21.87 -8.26
CA LYS A 269 -21.39 22.53 -7.64
C LYS A 269 -21.03 23.68 -6.72
N THR A 270 -19.84 23.65 -6.11
CA THR A 270 -19.41 24.64 -5.10
C THR A 270 -18.32 25.59 -5.60
N LEU A 271 -17.75 25.35 -6.78
CA LEU A 271 -16.68 26.17 -7.37
C LEU A 271 -17.13 27.62 -7.57
N GLU A 272 -16.38 28.57 -6.99
CA GLU A 272 -16.61 30.01 -7.07
C GLU A 272 -15.77 30.69 -8.17
N LEU A 273 -14.82 29.98 -8.80
CA LEU A 273 -14.01 30.49 -9.90
C LEU A 273 -14.77 30.45 -11.23
N GLN A 274 -15.41 31.57 -11.58
CA GLN A 274 -16.23 31.69 -12.79
C GLN A 274 -15.50 31.28 -14.09
N SER A 275 -14.27 31.75 -14.31
CA SER A 275 -13.50 31.43 -15.52
C SER A 275 -13.18 29.94 -15.62
N TYR A 276 -12.84 29.32 -14.49
CA TYR A 276 -12.52 27.91 -14.45
C TYR A 276 -13.78 27.04 -14.59
N LEU A 277 -14.87 27.42 -13.92
CA LEU A 277 -16.18 26.78 -14.08
C LEU A 277 -16.66 26.84 -15.54
N GLN A 278 -16.47 27.97 -16.22
CA GLN A 278 -16.77 28.12 -17.66
C GLN A 278 -15.95 27.15 -18.51
N GLN A 279 -14.66 26.97 -18.20
CA GLN A 279 -13.81 26.00 -18.88
C GLN A 279 -14.30 24.56 -18.66
N LEU A 280 -14.61 24.19 -17.42
CA LEU A 280 -15.14 22.88 -17.08
C LEU A 280 -16.48 22.61 -17.77
N TYR A 281 -17.36 23.62 -17.86
CA TYR A 281 -18.64 23.52 -18.58
C TYR A 281 -18.41 23.09 -20.03
N TYR A 282 -17.49 23.74 -20.75
CA TYR A 282 -17.21 23.39 -22.14
C TYR A 282 -16.62 21.99 -22.31
N LEU A 283 -15.91 21.48 -21.31
CA LEU A 283 -15.28 20.16 -21.34
C LEU A 283 -16.23 19.03 -20.96
N TYR A 284 -17.16 19.27 -20.02
CA TYR A 284 -17.93 18.20 -19.37
C TYR A 284 -19.44 18.25 -19.60
N PHE A 285 -20.05 19.43 -19.64
CA PHE A 285 -21.50 19.57 -19.67
C PHE A 285 -22.08 19.00 -20.97
N ASP A 286 -23.02 18.06 -20.85
CA ASP A 286 -23.64 17.33 -21.96
C ASP A 286 -22.62 16.58 -22.86
N LYS A 287 -21.48 16.16 -22.29
CA LYS A 287 -20.44 15.39 -23.01
C LYS A 287 -20.28 13.96 -22.52
N LYS A 288 -20.60 13.65 -21.27
CA LYS A 288 -20.30 12.35 -20.64
C LYS A 288 -21.51 11.44 -20.41
N GLN A 289 -22.70 11.81 -20.92
CA GLN A 289 -23.96 11.09 -20.66
C GLN A 289 -24.20 10.81 -19.17
N ASP A 290 -23.94 11.83 -18.33
CA ASP A 290 -23.98 11.72 -16.88
C ASP A 290 -24.81 12.88 -16.33
N LEU A 291 -26.07 12.58 -16.05
CA LEU A 291 -27.04 13.58 -15.64
C LEU A 291 -26.65 14.26 -14.33
N ASP A 292 -26.00 13.54 -13.41
CA ASP A 292 -25.61 14.08 -12.11
C ASP A 292 -24.48 15.10 -12.26
N LEU A 293 -23.55 14.82 -13.18
CA LEU A 293 -22.53 15.78 -13.58
C LEU A 293 -23.18 17.05 -14.17
N ASP A 294 -24.12 16.90 -15.11
CA ASP A 294 -24.78 18.03 -15.75
C ASP A 294 -25.61 18.86 -14.74
N LEU A 295 -26.31 18.19 -13.84
CA LEU A 295 -27.06 18.84 -12.76
C LEU A 295 -26.15 19.53 -11.74
N SER A 296 -24.90 19.08 -11.56
CA SER A 296 -23.94 19.75 -10.67
C SER A 296 -23.57 21.15 -11.18
N PHE A 297 -23.47 21.33 -12.49
CA PHE A 297 -23.26 22.64 -13.13
C PHE A 297 -24.48 23.57 -12.93
N ILE A 298 -25.69 23.04 -13.07
CA ILE A 298 -26.95 23.78 -12.88
C ILE A 298 -27.15 24.19 -11.42
N ALA A 299 -26.72 23.33 -10.48
CA ALA A 299 -26.82 23.61 -9.05
C ALA A 299 -25.81 24.66 -8.54
N ASN A 300 -24.81 25.02 -9.36
CA ASN A 300 -23.83 26.04 -9.02
C ASN A 300 -24.43 27.46 -9.21
N PRO A 301 -24.39 28.34 -8.20
CA PRO A 301 -24.98 29.68 -8.28
C PRO A 301 -24.17 30.69 -9.12
N ILE A 302 -22.94 30.36 -9.53
CA ILE A 302 -22.08 31.26 -10.30
C ILE A 302 -22.58 31.35 -11.75
N GLU A 303 -22.85 32.57 -12.20
CA GLU A 303 -23.28 32.83 -13.56
C GLU A 303 -22.14 32.60 -14.57
N ILE A 304 -22.35 31.66 -15.49
CA ILE A 304 -21.49 31.41 -16.65
C ILE A 304 -22.31 31.45 -17.94
N GLN A 305 -21.67 31.57 -19.09
CA GLN A 305 -22.34 31.41 -20.38
C GLN A 305 -22.73 29.94 -20.55
N ASN A 306 -24.04 29.68 -20.57
CA ASN A 306 -24.61 28.35 -20.54
C ASN A 306 -25.88 28.25 -21.41
N ASP A 307 -26.26 27.01 -21.73
CA ASP A 307 -27.51 26.66 -22.42
C ASP A 307 -28.39 25.76 -21.54
N TYR A 308 -28.35 25.94 -20.21
CA TYR A 308 -29.00 25.03 -19.25
C TYR A 308 -30.49 24.85 -19.50
N LYS A 309 -31.21 25.94 -19.83
CA LYS A 309 -32.66 25.89 -20.08
C LYS A 309 -32.99 24.97 -21.26
N ASN A 310 -32.32 25.18 -22.40
CA ASN A 310 -32.52 24.36 -23.59
C ASN A 310 -32.19 22.89 -23.34
N TYR A 311 -31.09 22.62 -22.61
CA TYR A 311 -30.70 21.26 -22.24
C TYR A 311 -31.78 20.57 -21.38
N ILE A 312 -32.25 21.23 -20.33
CA ILE A 312 -33.26 20.67 -19.42
C ILE A 312 -34.60 20.47 -20.14
N ASP A 313 -35.06 21.45 -20.92
CA ASP A 313 -36.28 21.34 -21.72
C ASP A 313 -36.23 20.14 -22.69
N ASN A 314 -35.10 19.95 -23.38
CA ASN A 314 -34.90 18.83 -24.28
C ASN A 314 -34.84 17.49 -23.54
N SER A 315 -34.17 17.42 -22.39
CA SER A 315 -34.08 16.22 -21.56
C SER A 315 -35.47 15.78 -21.07
N LEU A 316 -36.28 16.72 -20.60
CA LEU A 316 -37.65 16.47 -20.12
C LEU A 316 -38.62 16.13 -21.27
N THR A 317 -38.45 16.77 -22.42
CA THR A 317 -39.27 16.50 -23.62
C THR A 317 -38.93 15.15 -24.25
N SER A 318 -37.69 14.70 -24.17
CA SER A 318 -37.28 13.39 -24.67
C SER A 318 -37.73 12.27 -23.73
N ASN A 319 -37.70 12.50 -22.41
CA ASN A 319 -38.07 11.53 -21.36
C ASN A 319 -39.48 11.76 -20.81
N TRP A 320 -40.38 12.21 -21.67
CA TRP A 320 -41.64 12.83 -21.31
C TRP A 320 -42.68 11.89 -20.65
N ARG A 321 -42.48 10.58 -20.79
CA ARG A 321 -43.26 9.51 -20.12
C ARG A 321 -42.53 8.87 -18.94
N ASP A 322 -41.26 9.21 -18.71
CA ASP A 322 -40.49 8.64 -17.62
C ASP A 322 -40.68 9.47 -16.35
N GLU A 323 -41.64 9.02 -15.53
CA GLU A 323 -41.96 9.66 -14.25
C GLU A 323 -40.74 9.81 -13.34
N LYS A 324 -39.85 8.80 -13.30
CA LYS A 324 -38.70 8.81 -12.41
C LYS A 324 -37.67 9.82 -12.85
N HIS A 325 -37.39 9.90 -14.16
CA HIS A 325 -36.49 10.89 -14.73
C HIS A 325 -36.99 12.32 -14.46
N ILE A 326 -38.27 12.56 -14.72
CA ILE A 326 -38.89 13.88 -14.52
C ILE A 326 -38.85 14.28 -13.04
N GLU A 327 -39.20 13.35 -12.13
CA GLU A 327 -39.13 13.59 -10.67
C GLU A 327 -37.71 13.85 -10.20
N TYR A 328 -36.72 13.14 -10.76
CA TYR A 328 -35.31 13.31 -10.44
C TYR A 328 -34.78 14.70 -10.84
N VAL A 329 -34.95 15.07 -12.11
CA VAL A 329 -34.51 16.36 -12.65
C VAL A 329 -35.23 17.53 -11.97
N SER A 330 -36.55 17.43 -11.77
CA SER A 330 -37.33 18.52 -11.16
C SER A 330 -36.96 18.81 -9.71
N ARG A 331 -36.41 17.84 -8.98
CA ARG A 331 -35.96 18.03 -7.60
C ARG A 331 -34.53 18.53 -7.48
N ALA A 332 -33.78 18.54 -8.57
CA ALA A 332 -32.41 19.02 -8.55
C ALA A 332 -32.36 20.53 -8.31
N LYS A 333 -31.37 20.95 -7.51
CA LYS A 333 -31.16 22.37 -7.17
C LYS A 333 -30.81 23.17 -8.44
N GLY A 334 -31.36 24.37 -8.59
CA GLY A 334 -31.10 25.25 -9.74
C GLY A 334 -32.05 25.04 -10.92
N VAL A 335 -32.74 23.89 -10.99
CA VAL A 335 -33.60 23.56 -12.14
C VAL A 335 -34.85 24.44 -12.20
N LEU A 336 -35.47 24.76 -11.07
CA LEU A 336 -36.62 25.66 -11.02
C LEU A 336 -36.25 27.06 -11.52
N GLU A 337 -35.09 27.56 -11.10
CA GLU A 337 -34.56 28.86 -11.47
C GLU A 337 -34.23 28.94 -12.97
N VAL A 338 -33.67 27.86 -13.52
CA VAL A 338 -33.34 27.75 -14.95
C VAL A 338 -34.58 27.65 -15.84
N LEU A 339 -35.57 26.84 -15.44
CA LEU A 339 -36.79 26.64 -16.24
C LEU A 339 -37.75 27.82 -16.16
N GLY A 340 -37.96 28.34 -14.95
CA GLY A 340 -39.03 29.28 -14.64
C GLY A 340 -40.22 28.61 -13.94
N HIS A 341 -40.98 29.39 -13.18
CA HIS A 341 -42.09 28.89 -12.35
C HIS A 341 -43.25 28.28 -13.16
N GLU A 342 -43.57 28.82 -14.33
CA GLU A 342 -44.70 28.35 -15.14
C GLU A 342 -44.39 27.00 -15.79
N GLU A 343 -43.22 26.88 -16.42
CA GLU A 343 -42.74 25.64 -17.03
C GLU A 343 -42.58 24.54 -15.98
N PHE A 344 -42.04 24.88 -14.80
CA PHE A 344 -41.90 23.93 -13.70
C PHE A 344 -43.26 23.45 -13.17
N ARG A 345 -44.25 24.34 -13.04
CA ARG A 345 -45.61 23.95 -12.61
C ARG A 345 -46.25 22.98 -13.59
N SER A 346 -46.15 23.25 -14.89
CA SER A 346 -46.64 22.35 -15.95
C SER A 346 -45.99 20.96 -15.85
N LEU A 347 -44.70 20.93 -15.47
CA LEU A 347 -43.96 19.69 -15.25
C LEU A 347 -44.51 18.87 -14.08
N ILE A 348 -44.80 19.51 -12.94
CA ILE A 348 -45.37 18.84 -11.77
C ILE A 348 -46.76 18.29 -12.10
N GLU A 349 -47.62 19.09 -12.72
CA GLU A 349 -48.96 18.66 -13.14
C GLU A 349 -48.91 17.49 -14.15
N ARG A 350 -47.85 17.42 -14.95
CA ARG A 350 -47.59 16.28 -15.83
C ARG A 350 -47.17 15.02 -15.06
N VAL A 351 -46.27 15.13 -14.08
CA VAL A 351 -45.87 13.99 -13.23
C VAL A 351 -47.09 13.40 -12.52
N ASP A 352 -47.94 14.25 -11.95
CA ASP A 352 -49.16 13.80 -11.24
C ASP A 352 -50.14 13.07 -12.16
N ARG A 353 -50.28 13.54 -13.41
CA ARG A 353 -51.08 12.84 -14.43
C ARG A 353 -50.51 11.47 -14.78
N ILE A 354 -49.20 11.38 -15.01
CA ILE A 354 -48.53 10.10 -15.32
C ILE A 354 -48.69 9.10 -14.17
N LYS A 355 -48.52 9.55 -12.92
CA LYS A 355 -48.75 8.73 -11.71
C LYS A 355 -50.17 8.19 -11.65
N THR A 356 -51.16 9.06 -11.87
CA THR A 356 -52.57 8.69 -11.87
C THR A 356 -52.88 7.66 -12.96
N ASP A 357 -52.34 7.84 -14.16
CA ASP A 357 -52.51 6.90 -15.28
C ASP A 357 -51.87 5.54 -14.99
N ILE A 358 -50.67 5.51 -14.38
CA ILE A 358 -49.99 4.27 -13.97
C ILE A 358 -50.82 3.53 -12.91
N GLU A 359 -51.37 4.22 -11.91
CA GLU A 359 -52.23 3.62 -10.90
C GLU A 359 -53.54 3.08 -11.48
N ASN A 360 -54.18 3.83 -12.39
CA ASN A 360 -55.39 3.40 -13.06
C ASN A 360 -55.15 2.16 -13.91
N ASN A 361 -54.04 2.13 -14.66
CA ASN A 361 -53.65 0.96 -15.46
C ASN A 361 -53.42 -0.28 -14.59
N LYS A 362 -52.77 -0.13 -13.43
CA LYS A 362 -52.62 -1.26 -12.46
C LYS A 362 -53.96 -1.80 -12.00
N LYS A 363 -54.90 -0.92 -11.63
CA LYS A 363 -56.26 -1.32 -11.21
C LYS A 363 -57.02 -2.01 -12.35
N ILE A 364 -56.88 -1.51 -13.58
CA ILE A 364 -57.49 -2.13 -14.78
C ILE A 364 -56.87 -3.51 -15.03
N GLU A 365 -55.55 -3.68 -14.92
CA GLU A 365 -54.90 -4.97 -15.07
C GLU A 365 -55.32 -5.98 -13.99
N GLU A 366 -55.44 -5.55 -12.75
CA GLU A 366 -55.98 -6.36 -11.66
C GLU A 366 -57.42 -6.77 -11.92
N ALA A 367 -58.26 -5.82 -12.34
CA ALA A 367 -59.65 -6.09 -12.73
C ALA A 367 -59.73 -7.05 -13.91
N LEU A 368 -58.87 -6.93 -14.92
CA LEU A 368 -58.78 -7.84 -16.05
C LEU A 368 -58.32 -9.24 -15.64
N LYS A 369 -57.38 -9.35 -14.69
CA LYS A 369 -56.99 -10.65 -14.10
C LYS A 369 -58.15 -11.30 -13.36
N ILE A 370 -58.88 -10.52 -12.56
CA ILE A 370 -60.08 -10.99 -11.85
C ILE A 370 -61.16 -11.42 -12.85
N ALA A 371 -61.40 -10.63 -13.90
CA ALA A 371 -62.38 -10.93 -14.95
C ALA A 371 -62.02 -12.22 -15.70
N LYS A 372 -60.75 -12.39 -16.11
CA LYS A 372 -60.27 -13.64 -16.74
C LYS A 372 -60.43 -14.85 -15.80
N ARG A 373 -60.18 -14.67 -14.51
CA ARG A 373 -60.38 -15.73 -13.50
C ARG A 373 -61.86 -16.07 -13.36
N ALA A 374 -62.75 -15.08 -13.32
CA ALA A 374 -64.18 -15.27 -13.27
C ALA A 374 -64.73 -15.93 -14.54
N GLU A 375 -64.22 -15.56 -15.72
CA GLU A 375 -64.54 -16.20 -17.00
C GLU A 375 -64.13 -17.68 -17.00
N SER A 376 -62.91 -17.99 -16.54
CA SER A 376 -62.43 -19.36 -16.37
C SER A 376 -63.36 -20.20 -15.47
N ILE A 377 -63.77 -19.64 -14.32
CA ILE A 377 -64.71 -20.29 -13.39
C ILE A 377 -66.09 -20.47 -14.03
N ALA A 378 -66.58 -19.49 -14.80
CA ALA A 378 -67.87 -19.58 -15.48
C ALA A 378 -67.88 -20.64 -16.58
N ILE A 379 -66.78 -20.77 -17.34
CA ILE A 379 -66.59 -21.84 -18.33
C ILE A 379 -66.58 -23.21 -17.64
N GLU A 380 -65.85 -23.33 -16.53
CA GLU A 380 -65.80 -24.55 -15.73
C GLU A 380 -67.19 -24.92 -15.18
N ALA A 381 -67.92 -23.97 -14.58
CA ALA A 381 -69.28 -24.18 -14.08
C ALA A 381 -70.28 -24.56 -15.19
N LYS A 382 -70.14 -23.96 -16.39
CA LYS A 382 -70.97 -24.32 -17.56
C LYS A 382 -70.67 -25.74 -18.04
N SER A 383 -69.42 -26.18 -17.96
CA SER A 383 -69.04 -27.56 -18.27
C SER A 383 -69.62 -28.57 -17.25
N PHE A 384 -69.68 -28.21 -15.96
CA PHE A 384 -70.37 -29.00 -14.94
C PHE A 384 -71.89 -29.09 -15.18
N ASN A 385 -72.54 -27.99 -15.57
CA ASN A 385 -73.98 -27.97 -15.84
C ASN A 385 -74.40 -28.71 -17.12
N GLN A 386 -73.52 -28.76 -18.14
CA GLN A 386 -73.78 -29.58 -19.34
C GLN A 386 -73.64 -31.08 -19.05
N ASN A 387 -72.75 -31.47 -18.13
CA ASN A 387 -72.61 -32.85 -17.69
C ASN A 387 -73.78 -33.31 -16.79
N SER A 388 -74.42 -32.42 -16.03
CA SER A 388 -75.63 -32.74 -15.26
C SER A 388 -76.91 -32.80 -16.11
N SER A 389 -77.01 -31.99 -17.17
CA SER A 389 -78.18 -31.97 -18.08
C SER A 389 -78.34 -33.24 -18.94
N LYS A 390 -77.24 -33.96 -19.24
CA LYS A 390 -77.29 -35.24 -19.98
C LYS A 390 -77.87 -36.42 -19.19
N LYS A 391 -78.11 -36.30 -17.87
CA LYS A 391 -78.65 -37.41 -17.06
C LYS A 391 -80.18 -37.48 -16.98
N ASN A 392 -80.94 -36.46 -17.44
CA ASN A 392 -82.39 -36.36 -17.19
C ASN A 392 -83.32 -36.56 -18.42
N LYS A 393 -82.91 -37.29 -19.46
CA LYS A 393 -83.80 -37.63 -20.61
C LYS A 393 -83.80 -39.13 -20.95
N THR A 394 -84.48 -39.90 -20.11
CA THR A 394 -85.09 -41.24 -20.34
C THR A 394 -85.86 -41.48 -19.02
N GLU A 395 -87.19 -41.53 -18.94
CA GLU A 395 -88.15 -42.39 -19.65
C GLU A 395 -89.51 -41.67 -19.86
N LEU A 396 -90.12 -41.95 -21.01
CA LEU A 396 -91.54 -41.72 -21.31
C LEU A 396 -92.28 -43.04 -21.05
N VAL A 397 -93.36 -43.03 -20.27
CA VAL A 397 -94.35 -44.12 -20.26
C VAL A 397 -95.71 -43.55 -20.64
N VAL A 398 -96.21 -44.05 -21.76
CA VAL A 398 -97.53 -43.80 -22.37
C VAL A 398 -98.55 -44.73 -21.71
N GLN A 399 -99.76 -44.22 -21.39
CA GLN A 399 -100.94 -45.05 -21.16
C GLN A 399 -102.03 -44.74 -22.21
N PRO A 400 -102.78 -45.74 -22.70
CA PRO A 400 -103.76 -45.59 -23.78
C PRO A 400 -105.17 -45.20 -23.28
N LYS A 401 -105.94 -44.62 -24.22
CA LYS A 401 -107.33 -44.12 -24.09
C LYS A 401 -108.38 -45.19 -23.76
N ALA A 402 -109.47 -44.76 -23.14
CA ALA A 402 -110.82 -45.31 -23.31
C ALA A 402 -111.86 -44.17 -23.18
N ASP A 403 -113.06 -44.42 -23.74
CA ASP A 403 -114.15 -43.51 -24.13
C ASP A 403 -114.62 -42.42 -23.15
#